data_AF-A0A6B3G0M7-F1
#
_entry.id   AF-A0A6B3G0M7-F1
#
_cell.length_a   1.000
_cell.length_b   1.000
_cell.length_c   1.000
_cell.angle_alpha   90.00
_cell.angle_beta   90.00
_cell.angle_gamma   90.00
#
_symmetry.space_group_name_H-M   'P 1'
#
loop_
_entity.id
_entity.type
_entity.pdbx_description
1 polymer ?
#
loop_
_entity_poly.entity_id
_entity_poly.type
_entity_poly.pdbx_seq_one_letter_code
_entity_poly.pdbx_strand_id
1 'polypeptide(L)' 'DEIVDAALASGGFPAGETQDMGFMYGRSFQDPDHHIWEVMWMDEAAAQG' A
#
# COMPACT_ATOMS: atom_id res chain seq x y z
N ASP A 1 6.18 -4.10 2.21
CA ASP A 1 5.13 -4.77 3.00
C ASP A 1 5.09 -4.40 4.46
N GLU A 2 6.24 -4.24 5.12
CA GLU A 2 6.31 -3.97 6.57
C GLU A 2 5.38 -2.84 7.06
N ILE A 3 5.19 -1.77 6.28
CA ILE A 3 4.31 -0.65 6.65
C ILE A 3 2.85 -1.10 6.78
N VAL A 4 2.35 -1.84 5.80
CA VAL A 4 0.96 -2.30 5.78
C VAL A 4 0.74 -3.35 6.87
N ASP A 5 1.69 -4.26 7.02
CA ASP A 5 1.60 -5.31 8.03
C ASP A 5 1.63 -4.73 9.47
N ALA A 6 2.45 -3.69 9.71
CA ALA A 6 2.45 -2.96 10.97
C ALA A 6 1.13 -2.21 11.22
N ALA A 7 0.53 -1.62 10.18
CA ALA A 7 -0.76 -0.95 10.29
C ALA A 7 -1.88 -1.94 10.64
N LEU A 8 -1.91 -3.11 10.00
CA LEU A 8 -2.87 -4.17 10.31
C LEU A 8 -2.70 -4.71 11.73
N ALA A 9 -1.45 -4.92 12.17
CA ALA A 9 -1.16 -5.34 13.55
C ALA A 9 -1.57 -4.30 14.60
N SER A 10 -1.66 -3.02 14.21
CA SER A 10 -2.04 -1.90 15.08
C SER A 10 -3.54 -1.61 15.08
N GLY A 11 -4.36 -2.49 14.49
CA GLY A 11 -5.82 -2.34 14.43
C GLY A 11 -6.34 -1.71 13.14
N GLY A 12 -5.48 -1.51 12.14
CA GLY A 12 -5.89 -1.17 10.79
C GLY A 12 -6.56 -2.34 10.07
N PHE A 13 -7.29 -2.03 9.00
CA PHE A 13 -8.01 -2.99 8.18
C PHE A 13 -7.39 -3.07 6.78
N PRO A 14 -7.38 -4.24 6.13
CA PRO A 14 -6.97 -4.32 4.74
C PRO A 14 -7.92 -3.49 3.89
N ALA A 15 -7.37 -2.65 3.02
CA ALA A 15 -8.13 -1.87 2.07
C ALA A 15 -7.64 -2.25 0.68
N GLY A 16 -8.55 -2.49 -0.28
CA GLY A 16 -8.20 -2.81 -1.67
C GLY A 16 -7.43 -4.12 -1.88
N GLU A 17 -7.05 -4.35 -3.13
CA GLU A 17 -6.20 -5.48 -3.54
C GLU A 17 -4.74 -5.04 -3.66
N THR A 18 -3.80 -5.97 -3.45
CA THR A 18 -2.38 -5.72 -3.73
C THR A 18 -2.17 -5.54 -5.23
N GLN A 19 -1.63 -4.40 -5.62
CA GLN A 19 -1.23 -4.11 -7.00
C GLN A 19 0.20 -4.61 -7.21
N ASP A 20 0.39 -5.75 -7.88
CA ASP A 20 1.71 -6.26 -8.24
C ASP A 20 1.80 -6.41 -9.76
N MET A 21 2.46 -5.44 -10.40
CA MET A 21 2.62 -5.36 -11.85
C MET A 21 4.09 -5.42 -12.29
N GLY A 22 5.00 -5.82 -11.40
CA GLY A 22 6.45 -5.94 -11.67
C GLY A 22 7.22 -4.61 -11.75
N PHE A 23 6.67 -3.58 -12.39
CA PHE A 23 7.20 -2.20 -12.40
C PHE A 23 6.52 -1.31 -11.34
N MET A 24 5.45 -1.80 -10.72
CA MET A 24 4.68 -1.10 -9.71
C MET A 24 4.23 -2.13 -8.67
N TYR A 25 4.40 -1.76 -7.41
CA TYR A 25 3.96 -2.52 -6.27
C TYR A 25 3.20 -1.62 -5.31
N GLY A 26 1.90 -1.86 -5.12
CA GLY A 26 1.02 -1.05 -4.28
C GLY A 26 0.24 -1.90 -3.29
N ARG A 27 0.09 -1.42 -2.06
CA ARG A 27 -0.82 -1.99 -1.07
C ARG A 27 -1.51 -0.89 -0.29
N SER A 28 -2.75 -1.15 0.09
CA SER A 28 -3.56 -0.21 0.86
C SER A 28 -4.07 -0.80 2.18
N PHE A 29 -4.29 0.09 3.15
CA PHE A 29 -4.94 -0.22 4.42
C PHE A 29 -5.78 0.96 4.88
N GLN A 30 -6.76 0.69 5.73
CA GLN A 30 -7.54 1.69 6.44
C GLN A 30 -7.04 1.77 7.88
N ASP A 31 -6.76 2.97 8.37
CA ASP A 31 -6.42 3.18 9.78
C ASP A 31 -7.68 3.16 10.68
N PRO A 32 -7.54 3.05 12.02
CA PRO A 32 -8.67 3.05 12.94
C PRO A 32 -9.54 4.33 12.89
N ASP A 33 -9.00 5.42 12.36
CA ASP A 33 -9.71 6.69 12.17
C ASP A 33 -10.47 6.74 10.82
N HIS A 34 -10.51 5.62 10.11
CA HIS A 34 -11.16 5.41 8.81
C HIS A 34 -10.50 6.10 7.61
N HIS A 35 -9.27 6.62 7.74
CA HIS A 35 -8.52 7.08 6.58
C HIS A 35 -7.97 5.89 5.79
N ILE A 36 -8.01 6.00 4.46
CA ILE A 36 -7.42 5.02 3.56
C ILE A 36 -6.03 5.51 3.17
N TRP A 37 -5.04 4.66 3.39
CA TRP A 37 -3.66 4.86 3.03
C TRP A 37 -3.28 3.88 1.93
N GLU A 38 -2.52 4.37 0.96
CA GLU A 38 -1.95 3.55 -0.11
C GLU A 38 -0.43 3.75 -0.13
N VAL A 39 0.29 2.66 0.02
CA VAL A 39 1.74 2.60 -0.04
C VAL A 39 2.10 2.00 -1.39
N MET A 40 2.67 2.83 -2.27
CA MET A 40 3.12 2.41 -3.58
C MET A 40 4.62 2.59 -3.74
N TRP A 41 5.24 1.58 -4.33
CA TRP A 41 6.54 1.63 -4.96
C TRP A 41 6.33 1.54 -6.47
N MET A 42 7.12 2.29 -7.23
CA MET A 42 7.12 2.24 -8.69
C MET A 42 8.55 2.37 -9.17
N ASP A 43 8.90 1.63 -10.22
CA ASP A 43 10.17 1.75 -10.90
C ASP A 43 10.35 3.17 -11.44
N GLU A 44 11.51 3.79 -11.17
CA GLU A 44 11.75 5.19 -11.54
C GLU A 44 11.70 5.42 -13.06
N ALA A 45 12.08 4.43 -13.87
CA ALA A 45 11.98 4.55 -15.33
C ALA A 45 10.52 4.49 -15.80
N ALA A 46 9.65 3.80 -15.07
CA ALA A 46 8.20 3.85 -15.28
C ALA A 46 7.58 5.15 -14.74
N ALA A 47 8.19 5.76 -13.72
CA ALA A 47 7.77 7.04 -13.13
C ALA A 47 8.12 8.26 -13.98
N GLN A 48 9.24 8.21 -14.71
CA GLN A 48 9.78 9.32 -15.50
C GLN A 48 9.31 9.33 -16.97
N GLY A 49 8.10 8.82 -17.23
CA GLY A 49 7.45 8.89 -18.55
C GLY A 49 7.08 10.31 -18.98
#